data_AF-A0A024TE78-F1
#
_entry.id   AF-A0A024TE78-F1
#
_cell.length_a   1.000
_cell.length_b   1.000
_cell.length_c   1.000
_cell.angle_alpha   90.00
_cell.angle_beta   90.00
_cell.angle_gamma   90.00
#
_symmetry.space_group_name_H-M   'P 1'
#
loop_
_entity.id
_entity.type
_entity.pdbx_description
1 polymer ?
#
loop_
_entity_poly.entity_id
_entity_poly.type
_entity_poly.pdbx_seq_one_letter_code
_entity_poly.pdbx_strand_id
1 'polypeptide(L)'
;MAGRPPSWWDQVLLSHTGSTTEVRRRLDTLFIVHAGIAIVIGGSCLVLPHSLAMSALGASEYGHLVHEVVRLYGALTLAQGWLVWKTRLVGDALIRKTFCQAYCLCFLLQAAALVRAQVSSPESHSVLNWVNIIVLAALGAAYGYFVVFKTIKVFELP
;
A
#
# COMPACT_ATOMS: atom_id res chain seq x y z
N MET A 1 31.97 11.75 -39.56
CA MET A 1 31.75 12.80 -38.55
C MET A 1 31.82 12.16 -37.18
N ALA A 2 32.94 12.30 -36.46
CA ALA A 2 33.09 11.74 -35.11
C ALA A 2 32.49 12.71 -34.08
N GLY A 3 31.46 12.27 -33.35
CA GLY A 3 30.80 13.08 -32.32
C GLY A 3 31.74 13.37 -31.15
N ARG A 4 31.62 14.57 -30.56
CA ARG A 4 32.37 14.99 -29.37
C ARG A 4 32.10 14.02 -28.21
N PRO A 5 33.12 13.56 -27.47
CA PRO A 5 32.90 12.71 -26.31
C PRO A 5 32.06 13.46 -25.24
N PRO A 6 31.15 12.76 -24.55
CA PRO A 6 30.28 13.37 -23.55
C PRO A 6 31.10 14.02 -22.43
N SER A 7 30.74 15.24 -22.08
CA SER A 7 31.41 16.00 -21.03
C SER A 7 31.11 15.42 -19.65
N TRP A 8 31.93 15.77 -18.66
CA TRP A 8 31.70 15.35 -17.27
C TRP A 8 30.31 15.78 -16.75
N TRP A 9 29.80 16.93 -17.20
CA TRP A 9 28.46 17.41 -16.88
C TRP A 9 27.36 16.51 -17.46
N ASP A 10 27.54 16.00 -18.68
CA ASP A 10 26.59 15.06 -19.30
C ASP A 10 26.51 13.76 -18.49
N GLN A 11 27.64 13.28 -17.96
CA GLN A 11 27.68 12.09 -17.11
C GLN A 11 27.00 12.31 -15.75
N VAL A 12 27.17 13.49 -15.16
CA VAL A 12 26.49 13.87 -13.90
C VAL A 12 24.98 14.00 -14.12
N LEU A 13 24.54 14.62 -15.22
CA LEU A 13 23.12 14.75 -15.56
C LEU A 13 22.51 13.37 -15.88
N LEU A 14 23.21 12.52 -16.62
CA LEU A 14 22.75 11.16 -16.94
C LEU A 14 22.63 10.27 -15.69
N SER A 15 23.57 10.38 -14.74
CA SER A 15 23.50 9.62 -13.49
C SER A 15 22.36 10.10 -12.57
N HIS A 16 22.12 11.41 -12.48
CA HIS A 16 20.99 11.95 -11.71
C HIS A 16 19.64 11.57 -12.33
N THR A 17 19.47 11.76 -13.64
CA THR A 17 18.23 11.42 -14.36
C THR A 17 17.94 9.91 -14.37
N GLY A 18 18.98 9.07 -14.45
CA GLY A 18 18.84 7.62 -14.28
C GLY A 18 18.35 7.21 -12.90
N SER A 19 18.78 7.92 -11.85
CA SER A 19 18.36 7.62 -10.47
C SER A 19 16.91 8.01 -10.18
N THR A 20 16.42 9.13 -10.72
CA THR A 20 15.06 9.63 -10.50
C THR A 20 14.02 8.78 -11.21
N THR A 21 14.31 8.38 -12.45
CA THR A 21 13.45 7.51 -13.27
C THR A 21 13.29 6.12 -12.64
N GLU A 22 14.37 5.53 -12.12
CA GLU A 22 14.31 4.24 -11.43
C GLU A 22 13.51 4.31 -10.12
N VAL A 23 13.67 5.38 -9.33
CA VAL A 23 12.88 5.58 -8.11
C VAL A 23 11.39 5.70 -8.43
N ARG A 24 11.05 6.48 -9.47
CA ARG A 24 9.67 6.60 -9.95
C ARG A 24 9.10 5.25 -10.38
N ARG A 25 9.87 4.47 -11.15
CA ARG A 25 9.48 3.12 -11.59
C ARG A 25 9.21 2.19 -10.40
N ARG A 26 10.06 2.20 -9.38
CA ARG A 26 9.86 1.39 -8.16
C ARG A 26 8.60 1.79 -7.40
N LEU A 27 8.35 3.09 -7.27
CA LEU A 27 7.13 3.58 -6.63
C LEU A 27 5.88 3.20 -7.43
N ASP A 28 5.94 3.32 -8.76
CA ASP A 28 4.85 2.90 -9.64
C ASP A 28 4.57 1.40 -9.53
N THR A 29 5.61 0.55 -9.48
CA THR A 29 5.46 -0.89 -9.23
C THR A 29 4.78 -1.16 -7.90
N LEU A 30 5.17 -0.45 -6.83
CA LEU A 30 4.57 -0.61 -5.51
C LEU A 30 3.08 -0.23 -5.54
N PHE A 31 2.72 0.85 -6.22
CA PHE A 31 1.32 1.24 -6.45
C PHE A 31 0.55 0.20 -7.29
N ILE A 32 1.15 -0.38 -8.33
CA ILE A 32 0.50 -1.44 -9.13
C ILE A 32 0.19 -2.66 -8.26
N VAL A 33 1.18 -3.12 -7.49
CA VAL A 33 1.05 -4.30 -6.65
C VAL A 33 0.00 -4.07 -5.57
N HIS A 34 0.05 -2.92 -4.88
CA HIS A 34 -0.97 -2.56 -3.90
C HIS A 34 -2.36 -2.53 -4.54
N ALA A 35 -2.53 -1.79 -5.64
CA ALA A 35 -3.83 -1.67 -6.32
C ALA A 35 -4.38 -3.04 -6.74
N GLY A 36 -3.54 -3.91 -7.32
CA GLY A 36 -3.93 -5.25 -7.71
C GLY A 36 -4.40 -6.09 -6.52
N ILE A 37 -3.61 -6.12 -5.44
CA ILE A 37 -3.97 -6.84 -4.21
C ILE A 37 -5.27 -6.28 -3.61
N ALA A 38 -5.40 -4.96 -3.53
CA ALA A 38 -6.57 -4.30 -2.95
C ALA A 38 -7.86 -4.55 -3.75
N ILE A 39 -7.78 -4.60 -5.08
CA ILE A 39 -8.92 -4.93 -5.95
C ILE A 39 -9.32 -6.40 -5.75
N VAL A 40 -8.36 -7.33 -5.73
CA VAL A 40 -8.64 -8.77 -5.55
C VAL A 40 -9.21 -9.04 -4.16
N ILE A 41 -8.54 -8.56 -3.10
CA ILE A 41 -8.99 -8.76 -1.72
C ILE A 41 -10.30 -8.04 -1.47
N GLY A 42 -10.40 -6.76 -1.82
CA GLY A 42 -11.62 -5.97 -1.64
C GLY A 42 -12.82 -6.55 -2.41
N GLY A 43 -12.60 -6.99 -3.65
CA GLY A 43 -13.60 -7.68 -4.46
C GLY A 43 -14.02 -9.00 -3.84
N SER A 44 -13.06 -9.80 -3.37
CA SER A 44 -13.37 -11.06 -2.68
C SER A 44 -14.20 -10.84 -1.41
N CYS A 45 -13.84 -9.85 -0.56
CA CYS A 45 -14.58 -9.51 0.65
C CYS A 45 -16.00 -8.99 0.38
N LEU A 46 -16.21 -8.29 -0.74
CA LEU A 46 -17.54 -7.84 -1.16
C LEU A 46 -18.44 -9.00 -1.61
N VAL A 47 -17.88 -9.91 -2.41
CA VAL A 47 -18.63 -11.01 -3.04
C VAL A 47 -18.76 -12.21 -2.09
N LEU A 48 -17.97 -12.27 -1.01
CA LEU A 48 -17.87 -13.43 -0.13
C LEU A 48 -19.24 -13.82 0.44
N PRO A 49 -19.74 -15.04 0.13
CA PRO A 49 -20.98 -15.53 0.70
C PRO A 49 -20.78 -15.90 2.17
N HIS A 50 -21.84 -15.74 2.97
CA HIS A 50 -21.85 -15.93 4.42
C HIS A 50 -21.26 -17.29 4.88
N SER A 51 -21.41 -18.34 4.06
CA SER A 51 -20.89 -19.69 4.32
C SER A 51 -19.36 -19.81 4.28
N LEU A 52 -18.69 -19.10 3.36
CA LEU A 52 -17.23 -19.07 3.28
C LEU A 52 -16.63 -18.27 4.45
N ALA A 53 -17.29 -17.18 4.84
CA ALA A 53 -16.88 -16.35 5.98
C ALA A 53 -16.89 -17.14 7.30
N MET A 54 -17.95 -17.92 7.54
CA MET A 54 -18.05 -18.83 8.70
C MET A 54 -16.92 -19.88 8.70
N SER A 55 -16.61 -20.48 7.54
CA SER A 55 -15.55 -21.50 7.44
C SER A 55 -14.14 -20.94 7.61
N ALA A 56 -13.88 -19.73 7.10
CA ALA A 56 -12.56 -19.11 7.12
C ALA A 56 -12.24 -18.47 8.48
N LEU A 57 -13.26 -18.03 9.22
CA LEU A 57 -13.10 -17.32 10.50
C LEU A 57 -13.38 -18.21 11.71
N GLY A 58 -13.83 -19.45 11.51
CA GLY A 58 -13.98 -20.46 12.57
C GLY A 58 -14.96 -20.10 13.68
N ALA A 59 -15.78 -19.06 13.49
CA ALA A 59 -16.67 -18.54 14.50
C ALA A 59 -18.07 -19.19 14.35
N SER A 60 -18.44 -20.05 15.30
CA SER A 60 -19.80 -20.60 15.42
C SER A 60 -20.86 -19.52 15.71
N GLU A 61 -20.45 -18.30 16.06
CA GLU A 61 -21.29 -17.10 16.18
C GLU A 61 -20.85 -15.98 15.21
N TYR A 62 -20.75 -16.27 13.92
CA TYR A 62 -20.52 -15.22 12.93
C TYR A 62 -21.77 -14.34 12.78
N GLY A 63 -21.88 -13.30 13.61
CA GLY A 63 -23.03 -12.40 13.62
C GLY A 63 -23.19 -11.64 12.30
N HIS A 64 -24.44 -11.44 11.86
CA HIS A 64 -24.80 -10.69 10.65
C HIS A 64 -24.11 -9.32 10.55
N LEU A 65 -23.90 -8.65 11.69
CA LEU A 65 -23.26 -7.33 11.75
C LEU A 65 -21.76 -7.39 11.38
N VAL A 66 -21.05 -8.45 11.80
CA VAL A 66 -19.63 -8.64 11.45
C VAL A 66 -19.48 -8.87 9.95
N HIS A 67 -20.38 -9.65 9.35
CA HIS A 67 -20.39 -9.90 7.91
C HIS A 67 -20.55 -8.62 7.09
N GLU A 68 -21.50 -7.75 7.48
CA GLU A 68 -21.71 -6.46 6.79
C GLU A 68 -20.53 -5.50 6.99
N VAL A 69 -19.89 -5.50 8.17
CA VAL A 69 -18.64 -4.75 8.39
C VAL A 69 -17.51 -5.24 7.48
N VAL A 70 -17.39 -6.56 7.27
CA VAL A 70 -16.39 -7.12 6.34
C VAL A 70 -16.66 -6.67 4.90
N ARG A 71 -17.92 -6.65 4.46
CA ARG A 71 -18.30 -6.15 3.13
C ARG A 71 -17.99 -4.67 2.97
N LEU A 72 -18.31 -3.85 3.97
CA LEU A 72 -17.97 -2.42 3.97
C LEU A 72 -16.46 -2.20 3.88
N TYR A 73 -15.68 -2.96 4.66
CA TYR A 73 -14.23 -2.90 4.61
C TYR A 73 -13.68 -3.36 3.24
N GLY A 74 -14.30 -4.38 2.63
CA GLY A 74 -14.04 -4.81 1.26
C GLY A 74 -14.28 -3.69 0.23
N ALA A 75 -15.41 -2.98 0.34
CA ALA A 75 -15.75 -1.84 -0.52
C ALA A 75 -14.71 -0.71 -0.39
N LEU A 76 -14.33 -0.37 0.84
CA LEU A 76 -13.31 0.63 1.12
C LEU A 76 -11.95 0.22 0.55
N THR A 77 -11.56 -1.05 0.70
CA THR A 77 -10.30 -1.59 0.17
C THR A 77 -10.29 -1.51 -1.36
N LEU A 78 -11.41 -1.83 -2.01
CA LEU A 78 -11.53 -1.74 -3.46
C LEU A 78 -11.45 -0.29 -3.94
N ALA A 79 -12.12 0.64 -3.26
CA ALA A 79 -12.04 2.06 -3.54
C ALA A 79 -10.60 2.60 -3.36
N GLN A 80 -9.90 2.18 -2.31
CA GLN A 80 -8.48 2.51 -2.11
C GLN A 80 -7.62 1.97 -3.24
N GLY A 81 -7.81 0.71 -3.67
CA GLY A 81 -7.10 0.13 -4.80
C GLY A 81 -7.31 0.91 -6.10
N TRP A 82 -8.54 1.34 -6.37
CA TRP A 82 -8.86 2.19 -7.51
C TRP A 82 -8.19 3.57 -7.43
N LEU A 83 -8.18 4.20 -6.25
CA LEU A 83 -7.50 5.48 -6.04
C LEU A 83 -5.99 5.35 -6.32
N VAL A 84 -5.32 4.35 -5.76
CA VAL A 84 -3.90 4.08 -6.04
C VAL A 84 -3.66 3.92 -7.53
N TRP A 85 -4.52 3.15 -8.21
CA TRP A 85 -4.40 2.92 -9.64
C TRP A 85 -4.46 4.22 -10.44
N LYS A 86 -5.40 5.13 -10.09
CA LYS A 86 -5.55 6.43 -10.76
C LYS A 86 -4.41 7.39 -10.44
N THR A 87 -3.87 7.39 -9.22
CA THR A 87 -2.72 8.22 -8.82
C THR A 87 -1.48 7.95 -9.67
N ARG A 88 -1.35 6.76 -10.26
CA ARG A 88 -0.26 6.46 -11.21
C ARG A 88 -0.30 7.29 -12.49
N LEU A 89 -1.48 7.77 -12.91
CA LEU A 89 -1.63 8.63 -14.08
C LEU A 89 -1.25 10.08 -13.78
N VAL A 90 -1.22 10.45 -12.50
CA VAL A 90 -0.90 11.80 -12.05
C VAL A 90 0.63 11.96 -12.05
N GLY A 91 1.15 12.88 -12.85
CA GLY A 91 2.59 13.19 -12.90
C GLY A 91 3.09 13.99 -11.70
N ASP A 92 2.18 14.55 -10.92
CA ASP A 92 2.51 15.41 -9.78
C ASP A 92 3.14 14.61 -8.63
N ALA A 93 4.35 15.02 -8.32
CA ALA A 93 5.16 14.61 -7.20
C ALA A 93 4.48 14.70 -5.83
N LEU A 94 3.87 15.86 -5.57
CA LEU A 94 3.30 16.23 -4.29
C LEU A 94 2.10 15.32 -4.00
N ILE A 95 1.25 15.09 -5.01
CA ILE A 95 0.12 14.17 -4.90
C ILE A 95 0.60 12.77 -4.53
N ARG A 96 1.61 12.23 -5.25
CA ARG A 96 2.17 10.89 -4.97
C ARG A 96 2.74 10.78 -3.56
N LYS A 97 3.43 11.82 -3.10
CA LYS A 97 3.97 11.91 -1.73
C LYS A 97 2.84 11.89 -0.69
N THR A 98 1.80 12.70 -0.87
CA THR A 98 0.65 12.74 0.03
C THR A 98 -0.04 11.38 0.11
N PHE A 99 -0.22 10.68 -1.01
CA PHE A 99 -0.75 9.31 -1.00
C PHE A 99 0.17 8.35 -0.23
N CYS A 100 1.49 8.41 -0.42
CA CYS A 100 2.43 7.58 0.36
C CYS A 100 2.35 7.86 1.86
N GLN A 101 2.22 9.13 2.26
CA GLN A 101 2.06 9.52 3.66
C GLN A 101 0.74 9.00 4.23
N ALA A 102 -0.35 9.15 3.49
CA ALA A 102 -1.67 8.66 3.88
C ALA A 102 -1.68 7.14 4.05
N TYR A 103 -1.10 6.38 3.11
CA TYR A 103 -1.03 4.92 3.23
C TYR A 103 -0.10 4.47 4.34
N CYS A 104 1.06 5.11 4.52
CA CYS A 104 1.95 4.85 5.64
C CYS A 104 1.20 4.99 6.97
N LEU A 105 0.56 6.14 7.19
CA LEU A 105 -0.20 6.41 8.41
C LEU A 105 -1.35 5.42 8.58
N CYS A 106 -2.12 5.18 7.53
CA CYS A 106 -3.27 4.28 7.57
C CYS A 106 -2.86 2.85 7.95
N PHE A 107 -1.81 2.31 7.33
CA PHE A 107 -1.36 0.94 7.62
C PHE A 107 -0.73 0.79 8.99
N LEU A 108 0.01 1.79 9.46
CA LEU A 108 0.53 1.78 10.83
C LEU A 108 -0.60 1.84 11.87
N LEU A 109 -1.62 2.66 11.64
CA LEU A 109 -2.80 2.73 12.51
C LEU A 109 -3.59 1.42 12.52
N GLN A 110 -3.78 0.78 11.36
CA GLN A 110 -4.43 -0.52 11.29
C GLN A 110 -3.62 -1.62 12.01
N ALA A 111 -2.29 -1.65 11.82
CA ALA A 111 -1.42 -2.58 12.53
C ALA A 111 -1.50 -2.36 14.05
N ALA A 112 -1.45 -1.10 14.51
CA ALA A 112 -1.58 -0.76 15.92
C ALA A 112 -2.94 -1.15 16.50
N ALA A 113 -4.03 -0.98 15.75
CA ALA A 113 -5.37 -1.39 16.16
C ALA A 113 -5.46 -2.92 16.32
N LEU A 114 -4.89 -3.69 15.39
CA LEU A 114 -4.86 -5.16 15.48
C LEU A 114 -3.96 -5.65 16.62
N VAL A 115 -2.81 -5.02 16.86
CA VAL A 115 -1.96 -5.31 18.02
C VAL A 115 -2.73 -5.06 19.31
N ARG A 116 -3.42 -3.91 19.43
CA ARG A 116 -4.26 -3.61 20.59
C ARG A 116 -5.35 -4.66 20.77
N ALA A 117 -5.98 -5.12 19.69
CA ALA A 117 -7.00 -6.17 19.74
C ALA A 117 -6.42 -7.50 20.27
N GLN A 118 -5.24 -7.90 19.80
CA GLN A 118 -4.56 -9.12 20.30
C GLN A 118 -4.17 -9.02 21.78
N VAL A 119 -3.66 -7.87 22.22
CA VAL A 119 -3.28 -7.66 23.64
C VAL A 119 -4.50 -7.59 24.56
N SER A 120 -5.62 -7.04 24.08
CA SER A 120 -6.84 -6.84 24.90
C SER A 120 -7.72 -8.09 24.97
N SER A 121 -7.51 -9.09 24.11
CA SER A 121 -8.31 -10.32 24.06
C SER A 121 -7.43 -11.56 23.89
N PRO A 122 -6.69 -11.96 24.95
CA PRO A 122 -5.73 -13.05 24.89
C PRO A 122 -6.35 -14.44 24.65
N GLU A 123 -7.67 -14.59 24.78
CA GLU A 123 -8.37 -15.84 24.50
C GLU A 123 -8.68 -16.06 23.00
N SER A 124 -8.53 -15.02 22.15
CA SER A 124 -8.76 -15.09 20.69
C SER A 124 -7.49 -14.85 19.87
N HIS A 125 -6.38 -15.47 20.29
CA HIS A 125 -5.12 -15.47 19.54
C HIS A 125 -5.30 -16.18 18.19
N SER A 126 -5.70 -15.42 17.18
CA SER A 126 -5.82 -15.89 15.80
C SER A 126 -4.51 -15.66 15.07
N VAL A 127 -3.90 -16.73 14.57
CA VAL A 127 -2.71 -16.68 13.71
C VAL A 127 -2.93 -15.75 12.51
N LEU A 128 -4.16 -15.68 12.01
CA LEU A 128 -4.54 -14.83 10.88
C LEU A 128 -4.43 -13.33 11.22
N ASN A 129 -4.74 -12.93 12.45
CA ASN A 129 -4.55 -11.56 12.91
C ASN A 129 -3.06 -11.18 13.00
N TRP A 130 -2.21 -12.10 13.45
CA TRP A 130 -0.76 -11.88 13.49
C TRP A 130 -0.15 -11.72 12.09
N VAL A 131 -0.58 -12.55 11.13
CA VAL A 131 -0.18 -12.40 9.73
C VAL A 131 -0.60 -11.02 9.19
N ASN A 132 -1.84 -10.61 9.44
CA ASN A 132 -2.32 -9.29 9.04
C ASN A 132 -1.52 -8.14 9.67
N ILE A 133 -1.19 -8.22 10.96
CA ILE A 133 -0.34 -7.23 11.63
C ILE A 133 1.01 -7.10 10.93
N ILE A 134 1.68 -8.22 10.65
CA ILE A 134 3.01 -8.23 10.03
C ILE A 134 2.94 -7.63 8.62
N VAL A 135 1.95 -8.03 7.82
CA VAL A 135 1.77 -7.54 6.44
C VAL A 135 1.49 -6.04 6.44
N LEU A 136 0.59 -5.56 7.30
CA LEU A 136 0.25 -4.14 7.41
C LEU A 136 1.43 -3.31 7.92
N ALA A 137 2.17 -3.81 8.91
CA ALA A 137 3.38 -3.16 9.41
C ALA A 137 4.47 -3.09 8.33
N ALA A 138 4.67 -4.16 7.57
CA ALA A 138 5.63 -4.19 6.46
C ALA A 138 5.24 -3.21 5.33
N LEU A 139 3.96 -3.15 4.96
CA LEU A 139 3.45 -2.18 4.00
C LEU A 139 3.63 -0.74 4.52
N GLY A 140 3.24 -0.47 5.77
CA GLY A 140 3.44 0.82 6.42
C GLY A 140 4.91 1.24 6.42
N ALA A 141 5.82 0.33 6.76
CA ALA A 141 7.26 0.57 6.73
C ALA A 141 7.79 0.80 5.30
N ALA A 142 7.31 0.04 4.30
CA ALA A 142 7.69 0.24 2.90
C ALA A 142 7.28 1.63 2.41
N TYR A 143 6.05 2.07 2.68
CA TYR A 143 5.61 3.44 2.36
C TYR A 143 6.38 4.49 3.17
N GLY A 144 6.62 4.24 4.45
CA GLY A 144 7.42 5.10 5.33
C GLY A 144 8.84 5.29 4.81
N TYR A 145 9.46 4.25 4.25
CA TYR A 145 10.79 4.34 3.64
C TYR A 145 10.81 5.35 2.48
N PHE A 146 9.81 5.32 1.59
CA PHE A 146 9.70 6.30 0.51
C PHE A 146 9.41 7.72 1.04
N VAL A 147 8.65 7.86 2.12
CA VAL A 147 8.35 9.15 2.74
C VAL A 147 9.56 9.76 3.45
N VAL A 148 10.37 8.97 4.15
CA VAL A 148 11.48 9.48 4.97
C VAL A 148 12.77 9.63 4.16
N PHE A 149 13.07 8.69 3.27
CA PHE A 149 14.39 8.63 2.61
C PHE A 149 14.40 9.11 1.16
N LYS A 150 13.24 9.26 0.49
CA LYS A 150 13.18 9.60 -0.95
C LYS A 150 12.57 10.97 -1.25
N THR A 151 12.37 11.81 -0.24
CA THR A 151 11.44 12.94 -0.32
C THR A 151 11.93 14.28 -0.88
N ILE A 152 13.20 14.49 -1.25
CA ILE A 152 13.66 15.88 -1.50
C ILE A 152 14.29 16.18 -2.88
N LYS A 153 14.74 15.20 -3.70
CA LYS A 153 15.40 15.52 -5.00
C LYS A 153 14.82 14.88 -6.26
N VAL A 154 13.76 14.07 -6.15
CA VAL A 154 13.19 13.30 -7.29
C VAL A 154 11.96 13.98 -7.90
N PHE A 155 11.51 15.07 -7.31
CA PHE A 155 10.16 15.59 -7.46
C PHE A 155 10.08 17.07 -7.88
N GLU A 156 11.22 17.74 -7.99
CA GLU A 156 11.32 19.02 -8.69
C GLU A 156 11.50 18.72 -10.18
N LEU A 157 10.71 19.38 -11.04
CA LEU A 157 10.85 19.27 -12.50
C LEU A 157 12.27 19.67 -12.95
N PRO A 158 12.76 19.18 -14.11
CA PRO A 158 13.97 19.70 -14.74
C PRO A 158 13.91 21.20 -15.01
#